data_AF-A0A2H3E2F2-F1
#
_entry.id   AF-A0A2H3E2F2-F1
#
_cell.length_a   1.000
_cell.length_b   1.000
_cell.length_c   1.000
_cell.angle_alpha   90.00
_cell.angle_beta   90.00
_cell.angle_gamma   90.00
#
_symmetry.space_group_name_H-M   'P 1'
#
loop_
_entity.id
_entity.type
_entity.pdbx_description
1 polymer ?
#
loop_
_entity_poly.entity_id
_entity_poly.type
_entity_poly.pdbx_seq_one_letter_code
_entity_poly.pdbx_strand_id
1 'polypeptide(L)'
;MSYQRGFDPAVWRQMPPLVDICMFAAFKSLLESPTKDQIMESSFSRAMEDLPNLITAWRQDRIAHIQNLVIAGLGSQVNTTVDVTTLAICVLGCSKGCYNHSTPYADLWRHHCYRYTSYSNFQDVDNLYESRGNGDITFDSQRSALASSLVAMVSRDPAITTTEEMDSLGDTFLCMQCESYRLRIYGGGVVYGRPY
;
A
#
# COMPACT_ATOMS: atom_id res chain seq x y z
N MET A 1 3.75 -0.51 21.63
CA MET A 1 2.42 0.13 21.46
C MET A 1 2.34 0.68 20.05
N SER A 2 1.20 0.58 19.35
CA SER A 2 1.07 1.29 18.07
C SER A 2 0.64 2.72 18.39
N TYR A 3 1.39 3.72 17.93
CA TYR A 3 1.07 5.14 18.08
C TYR A 3 -0.30 5.51 17.46
N GLN A 4 -0.85 4.58 16.67
CA GLN A 4 -2.11 4.71 15.95
C GLN A 4 -3.35 4.38 16.80
N ARG A 5 -3.20 3.81 18.01
CA ARG A 5 -4.32 3.29 18.83
C ARG A 5 -5.33 4.36 19.30
N GLY A 6 -5.02 5.65 19.16
CA GLY A 6 -5.91 6.76 19.53
C GLY A 6 -6.71 7.35 18.36
N PHE A 7 -6.51 6.87 17.14
CA PHE A 7 -7.14 7.44 15.95
C PHE A 7 -8.31 6.58 15.46
N ASP A 8 -9.31 7.23 14.86
CA ASP A 8 -10.38 6.55 14.15
C ASP A 8 -9.80 5.62 13.06
N PRO A 9 -10.37 4.41 12.83
CA PRO A 9 -9.88 3.48 11.83
C PRO A 9 -9.72 4.06 10.40
N ALA A 10 -10.52 5.04 10.01
CA ALA A 10 -10.38 5.73 8.73
C ALA A 10 -9.14 6.64 8.68
N VAL A 11 -8.81 7.29 9.80
CA VAL A 11 -7.62 8.14 9.94
C VAL A 11 -6.37 7.26 10.07
N TRP A 12 -6.44 6.21 10.89
CA TRP A 12 -5.38 5.23 11.09
C TRP A 12 -4.92 4.60 9.77
N ARG A 13 -5.85 4.24 8.88
CA ARG A 13 -5.52 3.66 7.57
C ARG A 13 -4.66 4.56 6.69
N GLN A 14 -4.64 5.86 6.96
CA GLN A 14 -3.87 6.85 6.21
C GLN A 14 -2.52 7.16 6.87
N MET A 15 -2.16 6.46 7.95
CA MET A 15 -0.94 6.68 8.70
C MET A 15 0.16 5.67 8.33
N PRO A 16 1.44 6.09 8.34
CA PRO A 16 2.55 5.19 8.03
C PRO A 16 2.67 4.04 9.05
N PRO A 17 3.09 2.84 8.64
CA PRO A 17 3.56 1.84 9.59
C PRO A 17 4.69 2.39 10.47
N LEU A 18 4.87 1.82 11.67
CA LEU A 18 5.93 2.26 12.60
C LEU A 18 7.32 2.19 11.95
N VAL A 19 7.56 1.18 11.13
CA VAL A 19 8.84 0.99 10.42
C VAL A 19 9.10 2.12 9.41
N ASP A 20 8.05 2.68 8.77
CA ASP A 20 8.18 3.87 7.93
C ASP A 20 8.45 5.14 8.76
N ILE A 21 7.87 5.27 9.97
CA ILE A 21 8.19 6.39 10.87
C ILE A 21 9.67 6.37 11.25
N CYS A 22 10.23 5.20 11.53
CA CYS A 22 11.66 5.07 11.84
C CYS A 22 12.55 5.61 10.71
N MET A 23 12.08 5.57 9.46
CA MET A 23 12.81 6.10 8.29
C MET A 23 12.75 7.63 8.14
N PHE A 24 11.86 8.32 8.85
CA PHE A 24 11.84 9.78 8.83
C PHE A 24 13.14 10.33 9.41
N ALA A 25 13.76 11.31 8.75
CA ALA A 25 15.09 11.81 9.11
C ALA A 25 15.22 12.20 10.60
N ALA A 26 14.17 12.81 11.17
CA ALA A 26 14.13 13.18 12.58
C ALA A 26 14.15 11.98 13.54
N PHE A 27 13.57 10.84 13.14
CA PHE A 27 13.56 9.61 13.94
C PHE A 27 14.80 8.76 13.66
N LYS A 28 15.19 8.60 12.39
CA LYS A 28 16.37 7.85 11.97
C LYS A 28 17.64 8.36 12.66
N SER A 29 17.85 9.67 12.65
CA SER A 29 19.02 10.28 13.31
C SER A 29 19.09 10.02 14.82
N LEU A 30 17.94 9.95 15.51
CA LEU A 30 17.88 9.59 16.93
C LEU A 30 18.17 8.11 17.15
N LEU A 31 17.56 7.23 16.33
CA LEU A 31 17.70 5.78 16.44
C LEU A 31 19.12 5.30 16.10
N GLU A 32 19.82 6.00 15.22
CA GLU A 32 21.20 5.71 14.82
C GLU A 32 22.24 6.52 15.64
N SER A 33 21.80 7.27 16.64
CA SER A 33 22.72 7.98 17.52
C SER A 33 23.63 7.00 18.30
N PRO A 34 24.89 7.39 18.59
CA PRO A 34 25.81 6.50 19.28
C PRO A 34 25.25 6.01 20.62
N THR A 35 25.36 4.70 20.90
CA THR A 35 24.78 4.02 22.07
C THR A 35 25.26 4.55 23.44
N LYS A 36 26.27 5.45 23.44
CA LYS A 36 26.76 6.12 24.65
C LYS A 36 25.80 7.21 25.14
N ASP A 37 24.94 7.72 24.26
CA ASP A 37 23.92 8.68 24.62
C ASP A 37 22.68 7.92 25.08
N GLN A 38 22.26 8.13 26.32
CA GLN A 38 21.03 7.55 26.83
C GLN A 38 19.85 8.24 26.12
N ILE A 39 19.30 7.60 25.09
CA ILE A 39 18.09 8.08 24.42
C ILE A 39 16.93 7.99 25.42
N MET A 40 16.35 9.14 25.75
CA MET A 40 15.16 9.23 26.61
C MET A 40 13.92 9.54 25.79
N GLU A 41 12.74 9.37 26.36
CA GLU A 41 11.48 9.77 25.72
C GLU A 41 11.51 11.25 25.30
N SER A 42 12.09 12.12 26.12
CA SER A 42 12.27 13.54 25.81
C SER A 42 13.17 13.83 24.62
N SER A 43 14.04 12.88 24.22
CA SER A 43 14.85 13.00 23.01
C SER A 43 13.98 13.02 21.75
N PHE A 44 12.77 12.44 21.81
CA PHE A 44 11.84 12.40 20.69
C PHE A 44 10.85 13.57 20.66
N SER A 45 10.79 14.44 21.67
CA SER A 45 9.74 15.48 21.77
C SER A 45 9.63 16.32 20.50
N ARG A 46 10.76 16.79 19.96
CA ARG A 46 10.78 17.59 18.72
C ARG A 46 10.36 16.79 17.49
N ALA A 47 10.76 15.52 17.40
CA ALA A 47 10.36 14.64 16.31
C ALA A 47 8.86 14.32 16.36
N MET A 48 8.30 14.19 17.57
CA MET A 48 6.87 13.99 17.79
C MET A 48 6.04 15.25 17.52
N GLU A 49 6.57 16.45 17.82
CA GLU A 49 5.96 17.73 17.43
C GLU A 49 5.86 17.88 15.90
N ASP A 50 6.88 17.44 15.17
CA ASP A 50 6.92 17.52 13.70
C ASP A 50 6.26 16.32 12.99
N LEU A 51 5.90 15.26 13.73
CA LEU A 51 5.33 14.04 13.19
C LEU A 51 4.11 14.26 12.27
N PRO A 52 3.16 15.17 12.57
CA PRO A 52 2.04 15.44 11.67
C PRO A 52 2.49 15.96 10.28
N ASN A 53 3.53 16.80 10.23
CA ASN A 53 4.06 17.33 8.98
C ASN A 53 4.78 16.21 8.20
N LEU A 54 5.58 15.40 8.90
CA LEU A 54 6.27 14.26 8.31
C LEU A 54 5.30 13.24 7.71
N ILE A 55 4.20 12.93 8.42
CA ILE A 55 3.13 12.06 7.91
C ILE A 55 2.49 12.69 6.66
N THR A 56 2.21 13.99 6.68
CA THR A 56 1.59 14.68 5.53
C THR A 56 2.50 14.62 4.29
N ALA A 57 3.79 14.91 4.45
CA ALA A 57 4.78 14.83 3.38
C ALA A 57 4.92 13.40 2.86
N TRP A 58 5.03 12.41 3.76
CA TRP A 58 5.08 10.99 3.39
C TRP A 58 3.86 10.57 2.57
N ARG A 59 2.65 11.00 2.96
CA ARG A 59 1.43 10.68 2.21
C ARG A 59 1.45 11.28 0.80
N GLN A 60 1.85 12.53 0.66
CA GLN A 60 1.91 13.22 -0.63
C GLN A 60 2.90 12.54 -1.58
N ASP A 61 4.09 12.23 -1.08
CA ASP A 61 5.13 11.53 -1.85
C ASP A 61 4.65 10.17 -2.35
N ARG A 62 4.00 9.40 -1.48
CA ARG A 62 3.45 8.07 -1.80
C ARG A 62 2.32 8.13 -2.83
N ILE A 63 1.41 9.10 -2.73
CA ILE A 63 0.36 9.31 -3.73
C ILE A 63 0.98 9.67 -5.09
N ALA A 64 1.92 10.61 -5.11
CA ALA A 64 2.62 11.01 -6.33
C ALA A 64 3.37 9.83 -6.97
N HIS A 65 4.02 9.00 -6.15
CA HIS A 65 4.71 7.80 -6.62
C HIS A 65 3.76 6.81 -7.30
N ILE A 66 2.60 6.51 -6.71
CA ILE A 66 1.61 5.63 -7.34
C ILE A 66 1.09 6.23 -8.63
N GLN A 67 0.72 7.52 -8.62
CA GLN A 67 0.24 8.19 -9.83
C GLN A 67 1.25 8.07 -10.97
N ASN A 68 2.53 8.30 -10.69
CA ASN A 68 3.60 8.15 -11.68
C ASN A 68 3.74 6.71 -12.19
N LEU A 69 3.68 5.71 -11.31
CA LEU A 69 3.74 4.29 -11.71
C LEU A 69 2.56 3.91 -12.60
N VAL A 70 1.35 4.34 -12.25
CA VAL A 70 0.11 4.02 -12.97
C VAL A 70 0.09 4.72 -14.31
N ILE A 71 0.48 6.00 -14.38
CA ILE A 71 0.58 6.75 -15.64
C ILE A 71 1.64 6.12 -16.55
N ALA A 72 2.80 5.74 -16.01
CA ALA A 72 3.85 5.07 -16.78
C ALA A 72 3.39 3.69 -17.28
N GLY A 73 2.63 2.96 -16.47
CA GLY A 73 2.15 1.60 -16.78
C GLY A 73 0.98 1.55 -17.75
N LEU A 74 0.01 2.45 -17.61
CA LEU A 74 -1.19 2.50 -18.46
C LEU A 74 -1.01 3.39 -19.70
N GLY A 75 -0.07 4.34 -19.65
CA GLY A 75 0.24 5.22 -20.78
C GLY A 75 -1.00 5.96 -21.30
N SER A 76 -1.27 5.82 -22.61
CA SER A 76 -2.40 6.47 -23.26
C SER A 76 -3.77 5.84 -22.99
N GLN A 77 -3.84 4.77 -22.20
CA GLN A 77 -5.13 4.11 -21.87
C GLN A 77 -5.93 4.88 -20.82
N VAL A 78 -5.30 5.77 -20.05
CA VAL A 78 -5.96 6.50 -18.96
C VAL A 78 -6.27 7.92 -19.34
N ASN A 79 -7.43 8.39 -18.89
CA ASN A 79 -7.73 9.80 -18.88
C ASN A 79 -7.17 10.44 -17.60
N THR A 80 -6.14 11.28 -17.74
CA THR A 80 -5.51 11.97 -16.60
C THR A 80 -6.39 13.04 -15.95
N THR A 81 -7.60 13.30 -16.46
CA THR A 81 -8.59 14.15 -15.78
C THR A 81 -9.26 13.44 -14.60
N VAL A 82 -9.14 12.11 -14.51
CA VAL A 82 -9.62 11.29 -13.39
C VAL A 82 -8.43 10.94 -12.50
N ASP A 83 -8.65 10.81 -11.20
CA ASP A 83 -7.62 10.26 -10.30
C ASP A 83 -7.34 8.81 -10.70
N VAL A 84 -6.21 8.62 -11.39
CA VAL A 84 -5.78 7.32 -11.93
C VAL A 84 -5.66 6.23 -10.86
N THR A 85 -5.49 6.62 -9.59
CA THR A 85 -5.39 5.67 -8.47
C THR A 85 -6.75 5.06 -8.07
N THR A 86 -7.85 5.65 -8.53
CA THR A 86 -9.22 5.18 -8.27
C THR A 86 -9.75 4.27 -9.38
N LEU A 87 -9.09 4.27 -10.54
CA LEU A 87 -9.50 3.48 -11.70
C LEU A 87 -9.53 2.00 -11.36
N ALA A 88 -10.56 1.31 -11.84
CA ALA A 88 -10.68 -0.13 -11.70
C ALA A 88 -9.43 -0.83 -12.26
N ILE A 89 -8.89 -0.35 -13.37
CA ILE A 89 -7.72 -0.93 -14.03
C ILE A 89 -6.39 -0.65 -13.33
N CYS A 90 -6.38 0.12 -12.24
CA CYS A 90 -5.19 0.38 -11.44
C CYS A 90 -4.87 -0.83 -10.55
N VAL A 91 -4.17 -1.83 -11.10
CA VAL A 91 -3.72 -2.97 -10.30
C VAL A 91 -2.25 -2.80 -9.91
N LEU A 92 -2.05 -2.73 -8.60
CA LEU A 92 -0.74 -2.60 -7.99
C LEU A 92 -0.32 -3.92 -7.33
N GLY A 93 0.98 -4.16 -7.28
CA GLY A 93 1.60 -5.30 -6.64
C GLY A 93 2.71 -4.88 -5.69
N CYS A 94 3.30 -5.88 -5.03
CA CYS A 94 4.48 -5.71 -4.20
C CYS A 94 5.67 -6.42 -4.83
N SER A 95 6.79 -5.71 -4.98
CA SER A 95 8.04 -6.20 -5.59
C SER A 95 8.59 -7.46 -4.92
N LYS A 96 8.25 -7.67 -3.65
CA LYS A 96 8.65 -8.86 -2.87
C LYS A 96 7.85 -10.13 -3.21
N GLY A 97 6.92 -10.07 -4.18
CA GLY A 97 6.19 -11.24 -4.70
C GLY A 97 4.92 -11.56 -3.91
N CYS A 98 4.32 -10.56 -3.27
CA CYS A 98 3.09 -10.75 -2.51
C CYS A 98 1.88 -10.70 -3.46
N TYR A 99 1.38 -11.88 -3.83
CA TYR A 99 0.34 -12.05 -4.86
C TYR A 99 -1.11 -11.84 -4.37
N ASN A 100 -1.34 -11.70 -3.05
CA ASN A 100 -2.65 -11.79 -2.38
C ASN A 100 -3.09 -10.49 -1.66
N HIS A 101 -2.86 -9.30 -2.22
CA HIS A 101 -3.46 -8.08 -1.68
C HIS A 101 -4.24 -7.34 -2.76
N SER A 102 -5.54 -7.67 -2.86
CA SER A 102 -6.54 -6.86 -3.53
C SER A 102 -7.17 -5.95 -2.49
N THR A 103 -6.51 -4.86 -2.14
CA THR A 103 -7.04 -3.86 -1.21
C THR A 103 -6.86 -2.46 -1.80
N PRO A 104 -7.64 -1.45 -1.40
CA PRO A 104 -7.42 -0.06 -1.80
C PRO A 104 -5.95 0.34 -1.64
N TYR A 105 -5.46 1.29 -2.44
CA TYR A 105 -4.04 1.68 -2.41
C TYR A 105 -3.52 2.01 -1.00
N ALA A 106 -4.38 2.56 -0.14
CA ALA A 106 -4.08 2.87 1.26
C ALA A 106 -3.68 1.64 2.09
N ASP A 107 -4.26 0.49 1.79
CA ASP A 107 -3.97 -0.77 2.47
C ASP A 107 -2.76 -1.49 1.85
N LEU A 108 -2.43 -1.21 0.58
CA LEU A 108 -1.21 -1.74 -0.05
C LEU A 108 0.06 -1.19 0.61
N TRP A 109 0.06 0.07 1.07
CA TRP A 109 1.16 0.63 1.85
C TRP A 109 1.31 0.03 3.25
N ARG A 110 0.27 -0.61 3.76
CA ARG A 110 0.29 -1.28 5.06
C ARG A 110 0.58 -2.77 4.92
N HIS A 111 0.74 -3.23 3.68
CA HIS A 111 1.06 -4.59 3.37
C HIS A 111 2.50 -4.90 3.80
N HIS A 112 2.62 -5.55 4.96
CA HIS A 112 3.86 -6.17 5.37
C HIS A 112 4.10 -7.42 4.53
N CYS A 113 4.88 -7.29 3.45
CA CYS A 113 5.30 -8.47 2.69
C CYS A 113 6.29 -9.26 3.54
N TYR A 114 5.75 -10.23 4.29
CA TYR A 114 6.52 -11.13 5.14
C TYR A 114 7.30 -12.09 4.24
N ARG A 115 8.43 -11.64 3.71
CA ARG A 115 9.50 -12.58 3.43
C ARG A 115 9.93 -13.14 4.79
N TYR A 116 9.97 -14.46 4.88
CA TYR A 116 10.29 -15.25 6.07
C TYR A 116 11.77 -15.10 6.47
N THR A 117 12.29 -13.87 6.55
CA THR A 117 13.66 -13.61 6.97
C THR A 117 13.62 -13.30 8.47
N SER A 118 13.87 -14.34 9.26
CA SER A 118 13.89 -14.34 10.73
C SER A 118 15.06 -13.57 11.37
N TYR A 119 15.56 -12.51 10.74
CA TYR A 119 16.62 -11.71 11.34
C TYR A 119 16.05 -10.93 12.53
N SER A 120 16.64 -11.18 13.69
CA SER A 120 16.32 -10.53 14.98
C SER A 120 17.36 -9.47 15.36
N ASN A 121 18.48 -9.40 14.63
CA ASN A 121 19.55 -8.44 14.85
C ASN A 121 19.62 -7.46 13.67
N PHE A 122 18.97 -6.31 13.82
CA PHE A 122 19.10 -5.20 12.88
C PHE A 122 20.29 -4.34 13.28
N GLN A 123 21.19 -4.08 12.34
CA GLN A 123 22.40 -3.27 12.60
C GLN A 123 22.09 -1.77 12.65
N ASP A 124 21.12 -1.35 11.84
CA ASP A 124 20.68 0.03 11.69
C ASP A 124 19.22 0.07 11.22
N VAL A 125 18.70 1.28 11.01
CA VAL A 125 17.30 1.49 10.62
C VAL A 125 17.05 1.04 9.18
N ASP A 126 18.05 1.14 8.30
CA ASP A 126 17.94 0.68 6.91
C ASP A 126 17.78 -0.84 6.85
N ASN A 127 18.56 -1.59 7.61
CA ASN A 127 18.46 -3.04 7.71
C ASN A 127 17.13 -3.50 8.32
N LEU A 128 16.61 -2.73 9.29
CA LEU A 128 15.26 -2.92 9.82
C LEU A 128 14.21 -2.72 8.70
N TYR A 129 14.31 -1.64 7.93
CA TYR A 129 13.36 -1.33 6.87
C TYR A 129 13.42 -2.34 5.71
N GLU A 130 14.61 -2.77 5.28
CA GLU A 130 14.75 -3.83 4.27
C GLU A 130 14.07 -5.13 4.72
N SER A 131 14.20 -5.47 6.01
CA SER A 131 13.72 -6.73 6.58
C SER A 131 12.24 -6.72 6.97
N ARG A 132 11.74 -5.59 7.51
CA ARG A 132 10.41 -5.46 8.14
C ARG A 132 9.54 -4.38 7.50
N GLY A 133 10.14 -3.47 6.75
CA GLY A 133 9.46 -2.44 5.99
C GLY A 133 8.73 -3.02 4.77
N ASN A 134 7.89 -2.19 4.18
CA ASN A 134 7.09 -2.58 3.04
C ASN A 134 8.00 -2.76 1.82
N GLY A 135 7.75 -3.80 1.03
CA GLY A 135 8.40 -3.90 -0.28
C GLY A 135 7.94 -2.76 -1.18
N ASP A 136 8.72 -2.44 -2.21
CA ASP A 136 8.32 -1.44 -3.19
C ASP A 136 6.99 -1.82 -3.83
N ILE A 137 6.15 -0.80 -4.06
CA ILE A 137 4.93 -0.95 -4.84
C ILE A 137 5.31 -0.94 -6.31
N THR A 138 4.74 -1.86 -7.07
CA THR A 138 4.98 -1.99 -8.51
C THR A 138 3.65 -1.98 -9.25
N PHE A 139 3.63 -1.41 -10.45
CA PHE A 139 2.48 -1.53 -11.34
C PHE A 139 2.42 -2.95 -11.95
N ASP A 140 1.27 -3.64 -11.83
CA ASP A 140 1.08 -4.97 -12.41
C ASP A 140 0.36 -4.86 -13.76
N SER A 141 1.14 -4.78 -14.83
CA SER A 141 0.61 -4.60 -16.20
C SER A 141 -0.25 -5.76 -16.66
N GLN A 142 0.08 -7.00 -16.26
CA GLN A 142 -0.66 -8.19 -16.65
C GLN A 142 -2.04 -8.22 -15.99
N ARG A 143 -2.10 -7.98 -14.67
CA ARG A 143 -3.37 -7.92 -13.94
C ARG A 143 -4.19 -6.70 -14.32
N SER A 144 -3.55 -5.57 -14.62
CA SER A 144 -4.23 -4.37 -15.10
C SER A 144 -4.89 -4.57 -16.48
N ALA A 145 -4.23 -5.31 -17.38
CA ALA A 145 -4.83 -5.68 -18.67
C ALA A 145 -6.02 -6.63 -18.51
N LEU A 146 -5.94 -7.58 -17.57
CA LEU A 146 -7.07 -8.44 -17.21
C LEU A 146 -8.23 -7.62 -16.64
N ALA A 147 -7.96 -6.75 -15.67
CA ALA A 147 -8.92 -5.81 -15.09
C ALA A 147 -9.61 -4.96 -16.17
N SER A 148 -8.86 -4.41 -17.12
CA SER A 148 -9.40 -3.67 -18.27
C SER A 148 -10.39 -4.50 -19.09
N SER A 149 -10.08 -5.78 -19.31
CA SER A 149 -10.98 -6.71 -20.00
C SER A 149 -12.26 -6.97 -19.21
N LEU A 150 -12.18 -7.06 -17.87
CA LEU A 150 -13.35 -7.24 -17.00
C LEU A 150 -14.26 -6.00 -17.02
N VAL A 151 -13.68 -4.80 -16.94
CA VAL A 151 -14.42 -3.53 -17.04
C VAL A 151 -15.14 -3.43 -18.38
N ALA A 152 -14.44 -3.74 -19.48
CA ALA A 152 -15.05 -3.76 -20.82
C ALA A 152 -16.18 -4.80 -20.94
N MET A 153 -16.04 -5.97 -20.29
CA MET A 153 -17.04 -7.04 -20.33
C MET A 153 -18.39 -6.62 -19.75
N VAL A 154 -18.39 -5.76 -18.72
CA VAL A 154 -19.61 -5.18 -18.13
C VAL A 154 -20.05 -3.88 -18.81
N SER A 155 -19.59 -3.65 -20.05
CA SER A 155 -19.95 -2.49 -20.88
C SER A 155 -19.59 -1.15 -20.23
N ARG A 156 -18.48 -1.10 -19.50
CA ARG A 156 -17.92 0.12 -18.90
C ARG A 156 -16.64 0.54 -19.61
N ASP A 157 -16.27 1.82 -19.50
CA ASP A 157 -15.07 2.38 -20.13
C ASP A 157 -13.85 2.25 -19.20
N PRO A 158 -12.84 1.42 -19.53
CA PRO A 158 -11.64 1.25 -18.72
C PRO A 158 -10.87 2.55 -18.43
N ALA A 159 -10.97 3.56 -19.29
CA ALA A 159 -10.22 4.80 -19.16
C ALA A 159 -10.70 5.71 -18.02
N ILE A 160 -11.92 5.51 -17.54
CA ILE A 160 -12.57 6.37 -16.53
C ILE A 160 -13.28 5.59 -15.42
N THR A 161 -13.55 4.30 -15.60
CA THR A 161 -14.32 3.51 -14.62
C THR A 161 -13.49 3.25 -13.38
N THR A 162 -14.06 3.58 -12.23
CA THR A 162 -13.45 3.44 -10.91
C THR A 162 -13.75 2.08 -10.27
N THR A 163 -12.95 1.72 -9.27
CA THR A 163 -13.17 0.51 -8.47
C THR A 163 -14.53 0.56 -7.76
N GLU A 164 -14.93 1.72 -7.23
CA GLU A 164 -16.23 1.89 -6.57
C GLU A 164 -17.42 1.71 -7.52
N GLU A 165 -17.29 2.17 -8.76
CA GLU A 165 -18.31 1.93 -9.79
C GLU A 165 -18.42 0.45 -10.13
N MET A 166 -17.30 -0.26 -10.25
CA MET A 166 -17.29 -1.71 -10.46
C MET A 166 -17.91 -2.47 -9.29
N ASP A 167 -17.57 -2.11 -8.05
CA ASP A 167 -18.14 -2.72 -6.84
C ASP A 167 -19.65 -2.46 -6.71
N SER A 168 -20.13 -1.32 -7.20
CA SER A 168 -21.54 -0.94 -7.16
C SER A 168 -22.41 -1.69 -8.18
N LEU A 169 -21.81 -2.27 -9.23
CA LEU A 169 -22.52 -3.16 -10.16
C LEU A 169 -22.99 -4.45 -9.47
N GLY A 170 -22.27 -4.89 -8.44
CA GLY A 170 -22.53 -6.16 -7.75
C GLY A 170 -22.10 -7.41 -8.53
N ASP A 171 -21.50 -7.24 -9.71
CA ASP A 171 -20.90 -8.34 -10.47
C ASP A 171 -19.70 -8.93 -9.72
N THR A 172 -19.54 -10.25 -9.76
CA THR A 172 -18.44 -10.96 -9.08
C THR A 172 -17.63 -11.75 -10.09
N PHE A 173 -16.33 -11.48 -10.15
CA PHE A 173 -15.41 -12.19 -11.05
C PHE A 173 -14.54 -13.18 -10.28
N LEU A 174 -14.58 -14.44 -10.70
CA LEU A 174 -13.82 -15.52 -10.09
C LEU A 174 -12.71 -15.97 -11.04
N CYS A 175 -11.48 -16.03 -10.53
CA CYS A 175 -10.38 -16.67 -11.24
C CYS A 175 -10.55 -18.19 -11.19
N MET A 176 -10.71 -18.84 -12.35
CA MET A 176 -10.88 -20.30 -12.44
C MET A 176 -9.70 -21.12 -11.91
N GLN A 177 -8.52 -20.52 -11.81
CA GLN A 177 -7.32 -21.16 -11.26
C GLN A 177 -7.05 -20.80 -9.80
N CYS A 178 -7.73 -19.78 -9.26
CA CYS A 178 -7.73 -19.55 -7.82
C CYS A 178 -8.63 -20.60 -7.20
N GLU A 179 -8.05 -21.56 -6.47
CA GLU A 179 -8.81 -22.58 -5.75
C GLU A 179 -9.98 -21.93 -5.00
N SER A 180 -11.21 -22.29 -5.40
CA SER A 180 -12.45 -21.80 -4.80
C SER A 180 -12.52 -22.06 -3.28
N TYR A 181 -11.69 -22.99 -2.77
CA TYR A 181 -11.53 -23.27 -1.34
C TYR A 181 -10.76 -22.19 -0.55
N ARG A 182 -9.92 -21.38 -1.20
CA ARG A 182 -9.16 -20.29 -0.53
C ARG A 182 -9.96 -19.00 -0.35
N LEU A 183 -11.09 -18.85 -1.04
CA LEU A 183 -12.00 -17.69 -0.89
C LEU A 183 -12.60 -17.60 0.52
N ARG A 184 -12.77 -18.72 1.23
CA ARG A 184 -13.38 -18.75 2.58
C ARG A 184 -12.41 -18.59 3.75
N ILE A 185 -11.10 -18.81 3.56
CA ILE A 185 -10.15 -18.92 4.69
C ILE A 185 -8.96 -17.95 4.55
N TYR A 186 -8.58 -17.55 3.32
CA TYR A 186 -7.33 -16.78 3.08
C TYR A 186 -7.47 -15.62 2.09
N GLY A 187 -8.67 -15.11 1.80
CA GLY A 187 -8.84 -13.94 0.94
C GLY A 187 -8.38 -14.21 -0.49
N GLY A 188 -8.95 -15.24 -1.14
CA GLY A 188 -8.73 -15.49 -2.57
C GLY A 188 -8.92 -14.21 -3.38
N GLY A 189 -8.08 -14.01 -4.41
CA GLY A 189 -8.00 -12.76 -5.16
C GLY A 189 -9.30 -12.46 -5.91
N VAL A 190 -10.20 -11.74 -5.25
CA VAL A 190 -11.29 -11.04 -5.90
C VAL A 190 -10.69 -9.79 -6.52
N VAL A 191 -10.91 -9.60 -7.83
CA VAL A 191 -10.49 -8.37 -8.53
C VAL A 191 -11.55 -7.28 -8.30
N TYR A 192 -12.84 -7.64 -8.38
CA TYR A 192 -13.99 -6.78 -8.04
C TYR A 192 -15.13 -7.59 -7.43
N GLY A 193 -15.91 -6.95 -6.57
CA GLY A 193 -17.05 -7.56 -5.88
C GLY A 193 -16.77 -7.77 -4.39
N ARG A 194 -17.79 -7.52 -3.56
CA ARG A 194 -17.68 -7.77 -2.10
C ARG A 194 -17.54 -9.28 -1.86
N PRO A 195 -16.57 -9.73 -1.05
CA PRO A 195 -16.61 -11.10 -0.56
C PRO A 195 -17.89 -11.25 0.30
N TYR A 196 -18.76 -12.18 -0.10
CA TYR A 196 -19.91 -12.60 0.71
C TYR A 196 -19.44 -13.42 1.92
#